data_AF-A0A3S1U178-F1
#
_entry.id   AF-A0A3S1U178-F1
#
_cell.length_a   1.000
_cell.length_b   1.000
_cell.length_c   1.000
_cell.angle_alpha   90.00
_cell.angle_beta   90.00
_cell.angle_gamma   90.00
#
_symmetry.space_group_name_H-M   'P 1'
#
loop_
_entity.id
_entity.type
_entity.pdbx_description
1 polymer ?
#
loop_
_entity_poly.entity_id
_entity_poly.type
_entity_poly.pdbx_seq_one_letter_code
_entity_poly.pdbx_strand_id
1 'polypeptide(L)'
;AIKRISAHELAPDSDLGSRLVTQGVGTLALGEVARALDNGLAVAEDFRRRGLIAGSALFLGGEIRISGSVALAAPNETSREEVAHA
;
A
#
# COMPACT_ATOMS: atom_id res chain seq x y z
N ALA A 1 -11.69 12.36 2.10
CA ALA A 1 -12.46 12.19 3.36
C ALA A 1 -12.03 10.91 4.06
N ILE A 2 -12.00 10.85 5.40
CA ILE A 2 -11.68 9.62 6.16
C ILE A 2 -12.86 9.34 7.09
N LYS A 3 -13.41 8.13 7.01
CA LYS A 3 -14.46 7.64 7.92
C LYS A 3 -13.80 6.78 8.99
N ARG A 4 -14.17 7.03 10.24
CA ARG A 4 -13.71 6.24 11.39
C ARG A 4 -14.90 5.79 12.22
N ILE A 5 -14.73 4.64 12.87
CA ILE A 5 -15.68 4.04 13.81
C ILE A 5 -14.88 3.41 14.95
N SER A 6 -15.48 3.21 16.11
CA SER A 6 -14.82 2.47 17.18
C SER A 6 -14.58 1.02 16.74
N ALA A 7 -13.47 0.42 17.19
CA ALA A 7 -13.11 -0.93 16.76
C ALA A 7 -14.15 -1.97 17.21
N HIS A 8 -14.67 -1.85 18.43
CA HIS A 8 -15.70 -2.75 18.95
C HIS A 8 -17.06 -2.64 18.25
N GLU A 9 -17.40 -1.49 17.66
CA GLU A 9 -18.60 -1.38 16.81
C GLU A 9 -18.44 -2.12 15.47
N LEU A 10 -17.21 -2.30 14.98
CA LEU A 10 -16.92 -3.07 13.76
C LEU A 10 -16.72 -4.57 14.05
N ALA A 11 -16.05 -4.89 15.15
CA ALA A 11 -15.78 -6.24 15.63
C ALA A 11 -15.89 -6.25 17.17
N PRO A 12 -17.00 -6.76 17.76
CA PRO A 12 -17.30 -6.64 19.19
C PRO A 12 -16.23 -7.16 20.15
N ASP A 13 -15.42 -8.11 19.71
CA ASP A 13 -14.31 -8.73 20.43
C ASP A 13 -12.95 -8.09 20.13
N SER A 14 -12.91 -6.96 19.42
CA SER A 14 -11.68 -6.26 19.10
C SER A 14 -10.93 -5.84 20.38
N ASP A 15 -9.66 -6.26 20.45
CA ASP A 15 -8.68 -5.85 21.45
C ASP A 15 -8.42 -4.33 21.49
N LEU A 16 -8.68 -3.64 20.38
CA LEU A 16 -8.61 -2.18 20.28
C LEU A 16 -9.77 -1.46 20.99
N GLY A 17 -10.85 -2.17 21.35
CA GLY A 17 -11.97 -1.64 22.13
C GLY A 17 -12.63 -0.40 21.52
N SER A 18 -12.66 0.71 22.27
CA SER A 18 -13.27 1.97 21.82
C SER A 18 -12.41 2.81 20.88
N ARG A 19 -11.20 2.34 20.53
CA ARG A 19 -10.28 3.10 19.66
C ARG A 19 -10.89 3.30 18.28
N LEU A 20 -10.87 4.54 17.80
CA LEU A 20 -11.33 4.88 16.45
C LEU A 20 -10.38 4.30 15.41
N VAL A 21 -10.89 3.43 14.54
CA VAL A 21 -10.20 2.81 13.42
C VAL A 21 -10.72 3.37 12.10
N THR A 22 -9.86 3.37 11.07
CA THR A 22 -10.27 3.82 9.72
C THR A 22 -11.13 2.74 9.08
N GLN A 23 -12.41 3.07 8.86
CA GLN A 23 -13.36 2.20 8.15
C GLN A 23 -13.41 2.49 6.65
N GLY A 24 -13.07 3.73 6.26
CA GLY A 24 -13.09 4.11 4.85
C GLY A 24 -12.25 5.33 4.56
N VAL A 25 -11.72 5.37 3.35
CA VAL A 25 -11.02 6.51 2.78
C VAL A 25 -11.73 6.88 1.49
N GLY A 26 -11.99 8.17 1.31
CA GLY A 26 -12.63 8.70 0.10
C GLY A 26 -11.70 8.58 -1.11
N THR A 27 -12.28 8.73 -2.29
CA THR A 27 -11.52 8.71 -3.54
C THR A 27 -10.53 9.87 -3.61
N LEU A 28 -9.43 9.64 -4.30
CA LEU A 28 -8.45 10.67 -4.66
C LEU A 28 -8.76 11.17 -6.07
N ALA A 29 -8.59 12.46 -6.30
CA ALA A 29 -8.64 12.99 -7.65
C ALA A 29 -7.41 12.50 -8.45
N LEU A 30 -7.57 12.32 -9.76
CA LEU A 30 -6.47 11.87 -10.63
C LEU A 30 -5.21 12.76 -10.51
N GLY A 31 -5.40 14.08 -10.40
CA GLY A 31 -4.28 15.01 -10.18
C GLY A 31 -3.57 14.84 -8.84
N GLU A 32 -4.30 14.44 -7.79
CA GLU A 32 -3.70 14.15 -6.48
C GLU A 32 -2.90 12.84 -6.52
N VAL A 33 -3.42 11.83 -7.22
CA VAL A 33 -2.72 10.57 -7.47
C VAL A 33 -1.42 10.82 -8.23
N ALA A 34 -1.49 11.55 -9.34
CA ALA A 34 -0.33 11.89 -10.16
C ALA A 34 0.74 12.63 -9.34
N ARG A 35 0.35 13.68 -8.61
CA ARG A 35 1.26 14.46 -7.76
C ARG A 35 1.91 13.62 -6.66
N ALA A 36 1.15 12.75 -6.01
CA ALA A 36 1.69 11.89 -4.96
C ALA A 36 2.70 10.88 -5.53
N LEU A 37 2.41 10.30 -6.70
CA LEU A 37 3.31 9.39 -7.40
C LEU A 37 4.57 10.10 -7.94
N ASP A 38 4.45 11.32 -8.47
CA ASP A 38 5.59 12.16 -8.89
C ASP A 38 6.54 12.43 -7.70
N ASN A 39 5.97 12.81 -6.56
CA ASN A 39 6.74 13.07 -5.34
C ASN A 39 7.44 11.80 -4.82
N GLY A 40 6.73 10.67 -4.80
CA GLY A 40 7.31 9.38 -4.40
C GLY A 40 8.44 8.95 -5.33
N LEU A 41 8.28 9.15 -6.64
CA LEU A 41 9.29 8.83 -7.64
C LEU A 41 10.57 9.66 -7.43
N ALA A 42 10.43 10.96 -7.14
CA ALA A 42 11.59 11.83 -6.87
C ALA A 42 12.42 11.34 -5.67
N VAL A 43 11.77 10.89 -4.60
CA VAL A 43 12.43 10.32 -3.41
C VAL A 43 13.07 8.97 -3.73
N ALA A 44 12.37 8.10 -4.46
CA ALA A 44 12.93 6.82 -4.88
C ALA A 44 14.18 6.99 -5.74
N GLU A 45 14.17 7.94 -6.67
CA GLU A 45 15.35 8.27 -7.47
C GLU A 45 16.50 8.83 -6.62
N ASP A 46 16.23 9.59 -5.56
CA ASP A 46 17.26 10.01 -4.60
C ASP A 46 17.90 8.82 -3.90
N PHE A 47 17.09 7.89 -3.39
CA PHE A 47 17.58 6.69 -2.73
C PHE A 47 18.40 5.83 -3.67
N ARG A 48 17.98 5.69 -4.93
CA ARG A 48 18.74 4.98 -5.95
C ARG A 48 20.08 5.62 -6.26
N ARG A 49 20.12 6.95 -6.50
CA ARG A 49 21.38 7.67 -6.75
C ARG A 49 22.36 7.53 -5.59
N ARG A 50 21.85 7.41 -4.37
CA ARG A 50 22.64 7.17 -3.15
C ARG A 50 23.00 5.70 -2.91
N GLY A 51 22.55 4.79 -3.78
CA GLY A 51 22.79 3.35 -3.65
C GLY A 51 22.04 2.69 -2.50
N LEU A 52 21.01 3.33 -1.96
CA LEU A 52 20.21 2.80 -0.83
C LEU A 52 19.23 1.72 -1.29
N ILE A 53 18.73 1.83 -2.52
CA ILE A 53 17.85 0.85 -3.16
C ILE A 53 18.27 0.66 -4.62
N ALA A 54 17.98 -0.52 -5.19
CA ALA A 54 18.20 -0.78 -6.61
C ALA A 54 17.08 -0.18 -7.49
N GLY A 55 15.85 -0.20 -6.99
CA GLY A 55 14.66 0.30 -7.65
C GLY A 55 13.43 0.29 -6.75
N SER A 56 12.32 0.84 -7.24
CA SER A 56 11.01 0.83 -6.56
C SER A 56 9.86 0.83 -7.56
N ALA A 57 8.77 0.15 -7.23
CA ALA A 57 7.48 0.29 -7.90
C ALA A 57 6.47 0.93 -6.92
N LEU A 58 5.94 2.09 -7.31
CA LEU A 58 5.00 2.90 -6.52
C LEU A 58 3.61 2.74 -7.12
N PHE A 59 2.61 2.40 -6.31
CA PHE A 59 1.24 2.16 -6.74
C PHE A 59 0.28 3.05 -5.97
N LEU A 60 -0.61 3.76 -6.68
CA LEU A 60 -1.65 4.56 -6.04
C LEU A 60 -2.83 4.74 -7.00
N GLY A 61 -4.05 4.48 -6.53
CA GLY A 61 -5.26 4.73 -7.32
C GLY A 61 -5.32 3.98 -8.66
N GLY A 62 -4.63 2.84 -8.78
CA GLY A 62 -4.52 2.07 -10.03
C GLY A 62 -3.38 2.50 -10.96
N GLU A 63 -2.70 3.61 -10.66
CA GLU A 63 -1.55 4.12 -11.41
C GLU A 63 -0.24 3.60 -10.81
N ILE A 64 0.80 3.52 -11.66
CA ILE A 64 2.13 3.02 -11.28
C ILE A 64 3.24 3.98 -11.71
N ARG A 65 4.28 4.09 -10.88
CA ARG A 65 5.59 4.67 -11.27
C ARG A 65 6.72 3.74 -10.88
N ILE A 66 7.72 3.65 -11.74
CA ILE A 66 8.87 2.77 -11.57
C ILE A 66 10.15 3.60 -11.53
N SER A 67 10.99 3.31 -10.55
CA SER A 67 12.32 3.88 -10.39
C SER A 67 13.35 2.76 -10.53
N GLY A 68 14.29 2.89 -11.48
CA GLY A 68 15.27 1.86 -11.79
C GLY A 68 14.72 0.60 -12.46
N SER A 69 15.60 -0.39 -12.66
CA SER A 69 15.21 -1.70 -13.16
C SER A 69 14.56 -2.50 -12.04
N VAL A 70 13.24 -2.54 -12.03
CA VAL A 70 12.49 -3.49 -11.21
C VAL A 70 12.29 -4.73 -12.07
N ALA A 71 13.17 -5.72 -11.92
CA ALA A 71 12.86 -7.07 -12.37
C ALA A 71 11.79 -7.61 -11.43
N LEU A 72 10.51 -7.42 -11.77
CA LEU A 72 9.43 -8.17 -11.15
C LEU A 72 9.67 -9.63 -11.56
N ALA A 73 10.30 -10.41 -10.68
CA ALA A 73 10.24 -11.86 -10.81
C ALA A 73 8.76 -12.22 -10.89
N ALA A 74 8.38 -12.98 -11.93
CA ALA A 74 7.02 -13.50 -12.04
C ALA A 74 6.64 -14.15 -10.69
N PRO A 75 5.37 -14.03 -10.24
CA PRO A 75 4.97 -14.67 -8.99
C PRO A 75 5.34 -16.14 -9.07
N ASN A 76 6.22 -16.59 -8.16
CA ASN A 76 6.40 -18.02 -7.94
C ASN A 76 5.00 -18.56 -7.63
N GLU A 77 4.53 -19.52 -8.43
CA GLU A 77 3.39 -20.37 -8.09
C GLU A 77 3.72 -21.07 -6.78
N THR A 78 3.50 -20.39 -5.67
CA THR A 78 3.50 -21.02 -4.36
C THR A 78 2.19 -21.78 -4.34
N SER A 79 2.26 -23.08 -4.63
CA SER A 79 1.13 -23.98 -4.49
C SER A 79 0.46 -23.70 -3.15
N ARG A 80 -0.82 -23.33 -3.17
CA ARG A 80 -1.63 -23.28 -1.95
C ARG A 80 -1.72 -24.71 -1.42
N GLU A 81 -0.83 -25.08 -0.50
CA GLU A 81 -1.17 -26.13 0.44
C GLU A 81 -2.19 -25.53 1.41
N GLU A 82 -3.47 -25.86 1.17
CA GLU A 82 -4.55 -25.62 2.10
C GLU A 82 -4.27 -26.42 3.38
N VAL A 83 -3.75 -25.75 4.40
CA VAL A 83 -3.66 -26.34 5.73
C VAL A 83 -5.05 -26.24 6.37
N ALA A 84 -5.80 -27.34 6.31
CA ALA A 84 -7.03 -27.49 7.07
C ALA A 84 -6.70 -27.39 8.58
N HIS A 85 -7.24 -26.39 9.25
CA HIS A 85 -7.19 -26.29 10.72
C HIS A 85 -8.39 -27.03 11.29
N ALA A 86 -8.12 -28.02 12.15
CA ALA A 86 -9.11 -28.78 12.92
C ALA A 86 -9.49 -28.06 14.21
#